data_AF-A0AAV6H9E9-F1
#
_entry.id   AF-A0AAV6H9E9-F1
#
_cell.length_a   1.000
_cell.length_b   1.000
_cell.length_c   1.000
_cell.angle_alpha   90.00
_cell.angle_beta   90.00
_cell.angle_gamma   90.00
#
_symmetry.space_group_name_H-M   'P 1'
#
loop_
_entity.id
_entity.type
_entity.pdbx_description
1 polymer ?
#
loop_
_entity_poly.entity_id
_entity_poly.type
_entity_poly.pdbx_seq_one_letter_code
_entity_poly.pdbx_strand_id
1 'polypeptide(L)'
;MSMIEWEKLNYDIHTLKCARREVTTRWKKILLMLGYQREVDALLSVNRQMAQLESENLDRARELLQTIWEESGLFPPGIAANDRYVVVMDRLISLDSADDFVRIAKEKYPKAPE
;
A
#
# COMPACT_ATOMS: atom_id res chain seq x y z
N MET A 1 27.61 11.73 15.92
CA MET A 1 27.29 10.93 14.72
C MET A 1 28.58 10.71 13.96
N SER A 2 29.04 9.46 13.88
CA SER A 2 30.23 9.10 13.10
C SER A 2 29.93 9.02 11.60
N MET A 3 30.96 9.02 10.76
CA MET A 3 30.82 8.86 9.29
C MET A 3 30.09 7.55 8.93
N ILE A 4 30.41 6.46 9.65
CA ILE A 4 29.79 5.14 9.47
C ILE A 4 28.29 5.17 9.84
N GLU A 5 27.94 5.86 10.93
CA GLU A 5 26.54 6.04 11.34
C GLU A 5 25.74 6.87 10.32
N TRP A 6 26.37 7.90 9.73
CA TRP A 6 25.74 8.73 8.71
C TRP A 6 25.51 7.95 7.40
N GLU A 7 26.51 7.20 6.94
CA GLU A 7 26.41 6.39 5.72
C GLU A 7 25.34 5.31 5.87
N LYS A 8 25.29 4.64 7.03
CA LYS A 8 24.26 3.65 7.35
C LYS A 8 22.87 4.28 7.35
N LEU A 9 22.70 5.43 8.00
CA LEU A 9 21.43 6.15 8.01
C LEU A 9 20.98 6.56 6.60
N ASN A 10 21.90 7.06 5.78
CA ASN A 10 21.58 7.43 4.40
C ASN A 10 21.17 6.20 3.56
N TYR A 11 21.89 5.08 3.71
CA TYR A 11 21.54 3.81 3.09
C TYR A 11 20.15 3.31 3.51
N ASP A 12 19.84 3.37 4.80
CA ASP A 12 18.53 2.97 5.35
C ASP A 12 17.41 3.88 4.81
N ILE A 13 17.63 5.19 4.75
CA ILE A 13 16.69 6.16 4.15
C ILE A 13 16.46 5.84 2.66
N HIS A 14 17.52 5.54 1.92
CA HIS A 14 17.43 5.17 0.51
C HIS A 14 16.64 3.88 0.32
N THR A 15 16.91 2.86 1.13
CA THR A 15 16.22 1.57 1.11
C THR A 15 14.72 1.75 1.39
N LEU A 16 14.36 2.53 2.43
CA LEU A 16 12.97 2.84 2.74
C LEU A 16 12.26 3.62 1.62
N LYS A 17 12.94 4.56 0.96
CA LYS A 17 12.39 5.30 -0.19
C LYS A 17 12.13 4.38 -1.38
N CYS A 18 13.07 3.50 -1.71
CA CYS A 18 12.91 2.52 -2.78
C CYS A 18 11.73 1.59 -2.50
N ALA A 19 11.67 1.05 -1.29
CA ALA A 19 10.63 0.12 -0.88
C ALA A 19 9.23 0.81 -0.92
N ARG A 20 9.11 2.07 -0.47
CA ARG A 20 7.86 2.85 -0.59
C ARG A 20 7.43 3.12 -2.05
N ARG A 21 8.38 3.41 -2.93
CA ARG A 21 8.13 3.60 -4.37
C ARG A 21 7.65 2.31 -5.01
N GLU A 22 8.25 1.19 -4.62
CA GLU A 22 7.87 -0.13 -5.11
C GLU A 22 6.42 -0.46 -4.72
N VAL A 23 6.05 -0.35 -3.45
CA VAL A 23 4.66 -0.57 -3.01
C VAL A 23 3.70 0.34 -3.76
N THR A 24 4.01 1.63 -3.88
CA THR A 24 3.16 2.59 -4.62
C THR A 24 3.00 2.17 -6.09
N THR A 25 4.06 1.68 -6.73
CA THR A 25 4.03 1.21 -8.12
C THR A 25 3.17 -0.05 -8.26
N ARG A 26 3.26 -0.98 -7.31
CA ARG A 26 2.46 -2.21 -7.32
C ARG A 26 0.97 -1.92 -7.11
N TRP A 27 0.64 -1.03 -6.18
CA TRP A 27 -0.73 -0.54 -5.98
C TRP A 27 -1.28 0.13 -7.24
N LYS A 28 -0.48 1.02 -7.87
CA LYS A 28 -0.85 1.66 -9.14
C LYS A 28 -1.21 0.62 -10.21
N LYS A 29 -0.40 -0.44 -10.36
CA LYS A 29 -0.68 -1.51 -11.33
C LYS A 29 -2.03 -2.21 -11.09
N ILE A 30 -2.35 -2.54 -9.84
CA ILE A 30 -3.61 -3.21 -9.50
C ILE A 30 -4.80 -2.28 -9.75
N LEU A 31 -4.71 -1.01 -9.33
CA LEU A 31 -5.76 -0.01 -9.58
C LEU A 31 -6.03 0.19 -11.08
N LEU A 32 -4.98 0.18 -11.91
CA LEU A 32 -5.13 0.24 -13.36
C LEU A 32 -5.83 -1.01 -13.93
N MET A 33 -5.58 -2.19 -13.38
CA MET A 33 -6.27 -3.42 -13.77
C MET A 33 -7.75 -3.44 -13.37
N LEU A 34 -8.10 -2.77 -12.27
CA LEU A 34 -9.49 -2.60 -11.82
C LEU A 34 -10.28 -1.55 -12.64
N GLY A 35 -9.61 -0.81 -13.52
CA GLY A 35 -10.28 0.19 -14.36
C GLY A 35 -10.13 1.65 -13.90
N TYR A 36 -9.27 1.93 -12.92
CA TYR A 36 -9.07 3.31 -12.43
C TYR A 36 -8.03 4.09 -13.23
N GLN A 37 -8.07 4.06 -14.57
CA GLN A 37 -7.00 4.68 -15.36
C GLN A 37 -6.89 6.19 -15.17
N ARG A 38 -7.98 6.87 -14.84
CA ARG A 38 -8.02 8.32 -14.65
C ARG A 38 -7.89 8.72 -13.18
N GLU A 39 -8.33 7.87 -12.26
CA GLU A 39 -8.42 8.15 -10.84
C GLU A 39 -7.22 7.63 -10.05
N VAL A 40 -6.36 6.79 -10.63
CA VAL A 40 -5.28 6.12 -9.90
C VAL A 40 -4.37 7.07 -9.13
N ASP A 41 -4.02 8.22 -9.70
CA ASP A 41 -3.16 9.19 -9.03
C ASP A 41 -3.91 9.94 -7.91
N ALA A 42 -5.22 10.15 -8.06
CA ALA A 42 -6.06 10.69 -6.99
C ALA A 42 -6.21 9.69 -5.82
N LEU A 43 -6.48 8.42 -6.15
CA LEU A 43 -6.58 7.32 -5.19
C LEU A 43 -5.28 7.04 -4.45
N LEU A 44 -4.11 7.37 -5.01
CA LEU A 44 -2.81 7.17 -4.34
C LEU A 44 -2.26 8.41 -3.65
N SER A 45 -2.78 9.60 -3.98
CA SER A 45 -2.37 10.89 -3.40
C SER A 45 -3.16 11.29 -2.16
N VAL A 46 -4.11 10.46 -1.72
CA VAL A 46 -5.06 10.79 -0.65
C VAL A 46 -4.34 11.39 0.55
N ASN A 47 -4.67 12.65 0.82
CA ASN A 47 -4.21 13.37 1.99
C ASN A 47 -4.95 12.82 3.21
N ARG A 48 -4.20 12.45 4.25
CA ARG A 48 -4.70 11.96 5.55
C ARG A 48 -5.82 12.83 6.13
N GLN A 49 -5.80 14.14 5.89
CA GLN A 49 -6.82 15.08 6.37
C GLN A 49 -8.18 14.94 5.67
N MET A 50 -8.19 14.68 4.35
CA MET A 50 -9.45 14.46 3.62
C MET A 50 -10.01 13.08 3.92
N ALA A 51 -9.11 12.09 4.06
CA ALA A 51 -9.47 10.73 4.41
C ALA A 51 -10.18 10.61 5.77
N GLN A 52 -9.72 11.36 6.79
CA GLN A 52 -10.34 11.33 8.12
C GLN A 52 -11.79 11.84 8.13
N LEU A 53 -12.21 12.63 7.15
CA LEU A 53 -13.58 13.16 7.08
C LEU A 53 -14.57 12.17 6.44
N GLU A 54 -14.07 11.24 5.61
CA GLU A 54 -14.88 10.31 4.82
C GLU A 54 -14.71 8.84 5.27
N SER A 55 -13.92 8.58 6.31
CA SER A 55 -13.57 7.21 6.69
C SER A 55 -14.64 6.54 7.54
N GLU A 56 -15.52 5.78 6.89
CA GLU A 56 -16.58 5.01 7.55
C GLU A 56 -16.20 3.53 7.74
N ASN A 57 -15.18 3.03 7.03
CA ASN A 57 -14.86 1.61 6.92
C ASN A 57 -13.42 1.28 7.38
N LEU A 58 -12.83 2.09 8.26
CA LEU A 58 -11.42 1.97 8.66
C LEU A 58 -11.05 0.59 9.22
N ASP A 59 -11.92 -0.02 10.01
CA ASP A 59 -11.61 -1.30 10.65
C ASP A 59 -11.55 -2.42 9.61
N ARG A 60 -12.55 -2.51 8.72
CA ARG A 60 -12.53 -3.43 7.57
C ARG A 60 -11.36 -3.13 6.63
N ALA A 61 -11.02 -1.86 6.42
CA ALA A 61 -9.88 -1.47 5.61
C ALA A 61 -8.55 -1.98 6.18
N ARG A 62 -8.38 -1.93 7.51
CA ARG A 62 -7.22 -2.49 8.21
C ARG A 62 -7.17 -4.01 8.09
N GLU A 63 -8.29 -4.69 8.26
CA GLU A 63 -8.39 -6.15 8.12
C GLU A 63 -7.97 -6.61 6.71
N LEU A 64 -8.52 -5.99 5.66
CA LEU A 64 -8.16 -6.34 4.28
C LEU A 64 -6.69 -6.01 3.98
N LEU A 65 -6.17 -4.92 4.53
CA LEU A 65 -4.76 -4.57 4.38
C LEU A 65 -3.84 -5.59 5.08
N GLN A 66 -4.26 -6.07 6.25
CA GLN A 66 -3.58 -7.14 6.97
C GLN A 66 -3.61 -8.45 6.19
N THR A 67 -4.75 -8.82 5.60
CA THR A 67 -4.84 -9.98 4.70
C THR A 67 -3.87 -9.86 3.52
N ILE A 68 -3.75 -8.71 2.89
CA ILE A 68 -2.77 -8.48 1.81
C ILE A 68 -1.34 -8.64 2.35
N TRP A 69 -1.05 -8.10 3.53
CA TRP A 69 0.26 -8.22 4.17
C TRP A 69 0.64 -9.67 4.48
N GLU A 70 -0.32 -10.45 4.96
CA GLU A 70 -0.12 -11.83 5.40
C GLU A 70 -0.11 -12.83 4.24
N GLU A 71 -0.86 -12.57 3.18
CA GLU A 71 -1.07 -13.57 2.12
C GLU A 71 -0.52 -13.15 0.75
N SER A 72 -0.03 -11.93 0.60
CA SER A 72 0.62 -11.48 -0.64
C SER A 72 2.02 -10.95 -0.39
N GLY A 73 2.87 -11.06 -1.40
CA GLY A 73 4.15 -10.38 -1.49
C GLY A 73 4.02 -8.94 -1.95
N LEU A 74 2.84 -8.31 -1.89
CA LEU A 74 2.61 -6.93 -2.37
C LEU A 74 3.49 -5.92 -1.63
N PHE A 75 3.72 -6.15 -0.34
CA PHE A 75 4.63 -5.36 0.46
C PHE A 75 5.99 -6.06 0.59
N PRO A 76 7.10 -5.36 0.30
CA PRO A 76 8.43 -5.90 0.53
C PRO A 76 8.73 -5.99 2.04
N PRO A 77 9.63 -6.90 2.44
CA PRO A 77 9.98 -7.10 3.85
C PRO A 77 10.52 -5.82 4.48
N GLY A 78 10.13 -5.55 5.73
CA GLY A 78 10.58 -4.40 6.51
C GLY A 78 9.79 -3.10 6.33
N ILE A 79 8.79 -3.03 5.43
CA ILE A 79 7.85 -1.90 5.40
C ILE A 79 6.61 -2.25 6.22
N ALA A 80 6.37 -1.68 7.39
CA ALA A 80 5.04 -1.84 8.02
C ALA A 80 3.92 -1.27 7.14
N ALA A 81 2.76 -1.94 7.13
CA ALA A 81 1.55 -1.42 6.49
C ALA A 81 1.27 0.00 7.00
N ASN A 82 1.48 1.00 6.14
CA ASN A 82 1.41 2.41 6.51
C ASN A 82 -0.05 2.88 6.48
N ASP A 83 -0.43 3.73 7.44
CA ASP A 83 -1.73 4.42 7.52
C ASP A 83 -2.24 4.93 6.15
N ARG A 84 -1.34 5.37 5.26
CA ARG A 84 -1.73 5.83 3.92
C ARG A 84 -2.50 4.80 3.11
N TYR A 85 -2.19 3.51 3.24
CA TYR A 85 -2.82 2.45 2.45
C TYR A 85 -4.13 1.97 3.05
N VAL A 86 -4.31 2.15 4.37
CA VAL A 86 -5.61 1.96 5.04
C VAL A 86 -6.64 2.91 4.43
N VAL A 87 -6.26 4.18 4.23
CA VAL A 87 -7.11 5.19 3.58
C VAL A 87 -7.49 4.79 2.15
N VAL A 88 -6.53 4.31 1.36
CA VAL A 88 -6.84 3.87 -0.02
C VAL A 88 -7.78 2.67 0.01
N MET A 89 -7.58 1.74 0.93
CA MET A 89 -8.44 0.56 1.08
C MET A 89 -9.85 0.94 1.53
N ASP A 90 -10.00 1.86 2.48
CA ASP A 90 -11.29 2.41 2.91
C ASP A 90 -12.07 3.03 1.73
N ARG A 91 -11.37 3.74 0.84
CA ARG A 91 -11.98 4.25 -0.38
C ARG A 91 -12.39 3.15 -1.35
N LEU A 92 -11.56 2.11 -1.52
CA LEU A 92 -11.90 0.96 -2.37
C LEU A 92 -13.10 0.18 -1.82
N ILE A 93 -13.29 0.12 -0.50
CA ILE A 93 -14.49 -0.47 0.11
C ILE A 93 -15.71 0.34 -0.29
N SER A 94 -15.64 1.66 -0.20
CA SER A 94 -16.73 2.56 -0.59
C SER A 94 -17.08 2.49 -2.08
N LEU A 95 -16.12 2.05 -2.91
CA LEU A 95 -16.27 1.83 -4.35
C LEU A 95 -16.57 0.36 -4.72
N ASP A 96 -16.83 -0.49 -3.73
CA ASP A 96 -17.10 -1.94 -3.90
C ASP A 96 -16.03 -2.69 -4.71
N SER A 97 -14.77 -2.26 -4.57
CA SER A 97 -13.63 -2.79 -5.36
C SER A 97 -12.51 -3.36 -4.48
N ALA A 98 -12.68 -3.35 -3.17
CA ALA A 98 -11.65 -3.78 -2.22
C ALA A 98 -11.36 -5.28 -2.29
N ASP A 99 -12.40 -6.13 -2.37
CA ASP A 99 -12.23 -7.58 -2.43
C ASP A 99 -11.53 -8.02 -3.73
N ASP A 100 -11.88 -7.40 -4.86
CA ASP A 100 -11.19 -7.60 -6.13
C ASP A 100 -9.73 -7.12 -6.09
N PHE A 101 -9.46 -6.00 -5.41
CA PHE A 101 -8.09 -5.54 -5.20
C PHE A 101 -7.27 -6.59 -4.44
N VAL A 102 -7.80 -7.13 -3.34
CA VAL A 102 -7.14 -8.18 -2.54
C VAL A 102 -6.88 -9.42 -3.38
N ARG A 103 -7.87 -9.86 -4.16
CA ARG A 103 -7.73 -11.02 -5.06
C ARG A 103 -6.60 -10.81 -6.08
N ILE A 104 -6.59 -9.69 -6.79
CA ILE A 104 -5.54 -9.38 -7.77
C ILE A 104 -4.17 -9.24 -7.10
N ALA A 105 -4.10 -8.67 -5.89
CA ALA A 105 -2.85 -8.57 -5.13
C ALA A 105 -2.25 -9.95 -4.86
N LYS A 106 -3.06 -10.92 -4.39
CA LYS A 106 -2.62 -12.30 -4.15
C LYS A 106 -2.21 -13.01 -5.45
N GLU A 107 -2.94 -12.82 -6.54
CA GLU A 107 -2.64 -13.42 -7.84
C GLU A 107 -1.35 -12.87 -8.48
N LYS A 108 -1.12 -11.56 -8.42
CA LYS A 108 0.02 -10.89 -9.09
C LYS A 108 1.27 -10.81 -8.23
N TYR A 109 1.10 -10.86 -6.92
CA TYR A 109 2.18 -10.81 -5.95
C TYR A 109 2.00 -11.95 -4.96
N PRO A 110 2.13 -13.23 -5.39
CA PRO A 110 2.10 -14.33 -4.45
C PRO A 110 3.28 -14.21 -3.48
N LYS A 111 3.09 -14.62 -2.22
CA LYS A 111 4.24 -14.80 -1.32
C LYS A 111 5.12 -15.92 -1.87
N ALA A 112 6.44 -15.72 -1.79
CA ALA A 112 7.37 -16.82 -2.04
C ALA A 112 7.07 -17.95 -1.04
N PRO A 113 7.09 -19.22 -1.46
CA PRO A 113 7.08 -20.33 -0.52
C PRO A 113 8.30 -20.18 0.41
N GLU A 114 8.06 -20.23 1.72
CA GLU A 114 9.12 -20.30 2.73
C GLU A 114 9.97 -21.57 2.60
#